data_AF-A0A7X7SBT9-F1
#
_entry.id   AF-A0A7X7SBT9-F1
#
_cell.length_a   1.000
_cell.length_b   1.000
_cell.length_c   1.000
_cell.angle_alpha   90.00
_cell.angle_beta   90.00
_cell.angle_gamma   90.00
#
_symmetry.space_group_name_H-M   'P 1'
#
loop_
_entity.id
_entity.type
_entity.pdbx_description
1 polymer ?
#
loop_
_entity_poly.entity_id
_entity_poly.type
_entity_poly.pdbx_seq_one_letter_code
_entity_poly.pdbx_strand_id
1 'polypeptide(L)'
;MATEAAFQQCMNIDCRATFAVGEIHFACPRCGALLDIAYDWDRIAVPARLGDFARRWATRNNPLDFSGVWRFRELLSFCDDAHKVTRGEGQTLLQPTDGVADYVGARRGRLYLQYEGCNPSGSFKDNGMTAAFSHAAMVGAARVACASTGNTSASLALYAAAAGMEAIVFV
;
A
#
# COMPACT_ATOMS: atom_id res chain seq x y z
N MET A 1 -4.66 -17.53 8.82
CA MET A 1 -6.04 -17.08 9.17
C MET A 1 -5.97 -15.58 9.17
N ALA A 2 -6.82 -14.89 8.39
CA ALA A 2 -6.83 -13.43 8.32
C ALA A 2 -6.70 -12.86 9.73
N THR A 3 -5.67 -12.05 9.96
CA THR A 3 -5.35 -11.53 11.29
C THR A 3 -6.59 -10.80 11.82
N GLU A 4 -7.22 -11.33 12.87
CA GLU A 4 -8.37 -10.69 13.56
C GLU A 4 -8.06 -9.26 14.02
N ALA A 5 -6.79 -8.86 13.96
CA ALA A 5 -6.31 -7.54 14.28
C ALA A 5 -6.56 -6.48 13.19
N ALA A 6 -6.92 -6.84 11.95
CA ALA A 6 -7.24 -5.87 10.89
C ALA A 6 -8.70 -6.04 10.44
N PHE A 7 -9.43 -4.94 10.32
CA PHE A 7 -10.84 -4.95 9.95
C PHE A 7 -11.23 -3.70 9.15
N GLN A 8 -12.30 -3.81 8.38
CA GLN A 8 -12.91 -2.67 7.70
C GLN A 8 -13.80 -1.93 8.69
N GLN A 9 -13.72 -0.61 8.74
CA GLN A 9 -14.57 0.24 9.58
C GLN A 9 -15.25 1.32 8.75
N CYS A 10 -16.55 1.50 8.94
CA CYS A 10 -17.27 2.60 8.32
C CYS A 10 -16.77 3.95 8.83
N MET A 11 -16.41 4.84 7.90
CA MET A 11 -15.92 6.18 8.21
C MET A 11 -17.02 7.12 8.73
N ASN A 12 -18.30 6.77 8.53
CA ASN A 12 -19.41 7.53 9.10
C ASN A 12 -19.42 7.35 10.63
N ILE A 13 -19.23 8.46 11.34
CA ILE A 13 -19.10 8.50 12.80
C ILE A 13 -20.33 7.96 13.53
N ASP A 14 -21.52 8.09 12.94
CA ASP A 14 -22.77 7.59 13.51
C ASP A 14 -22.98 6.09 13.25
N CYS A 15 -22.34 5.56 12.20
CA CYS A 15 -22.47 4.15 11.81
C CYS A 15 -21.41 3.29 12.49
N ARG A 16 -20.12 3.57 12.22
CA ARG A 16 -18.93 2.83 12.73
C ARG A 16 -18.99 1.30 12.63
N ALA A 17 -19.87 0.77 11.76
CA ALA A 17 -19.98 -0.68 11.56
C ALA A 17 -18.65 -1.26 11.09
N THR A 18 -18.31 -2.43 11.62
CA THR A 18 -17.06 -3.15 11.32
C THR A 18 -17.33 -4.43 10.55
N PHE A 19 -16.42 -4.78 9.64
CA PHE A 19 -16.50 -5.97 8.81
C PHE A 19 -15.13 -6.63 8.74
N ALA A 20 -15.07 -7.95 8.52
CA ALA A 20 -13.80 -8.64 8.39
C ALA A 20 -13.04 -8.14 7.15
N VAL A 21 -11.70 -8.09 7.23
CA VAL A 21 -10.89 -7.59 6.11
C VAL A 21 -11.03 -8.44 4.84
N GLY A 22 -11.39 -9.72 4.96
CA GLY A 22 -11.63 -10.61 3.82
C GLY A 22 -12.99 -10.42 3.14
N GLU A 23 -13.92 -9.66 3.74
CA GLU A 23 -15.20 -9.36 3.11
C GLU A 23 -15.03 -8.32 1.99
N ILE A 24 -15.74 -8.50 0.88
CA ILE A 24 -15.60 -7.62 -0.29
C ILE A 24 -16.75 -6.61 -0.28
N HIS A 25 -16.46 -5.40 0.18
CA HIS A 25 -17.42 -4.29 0.27
C HIS A 25 -16.89 -3.06 -0.47
N PHE A 26 -17.67 -2.49 -1.40
CA PHE A 26 -17.34 -1.22 -2.06
C PHE A 26 -17.80 0.01 -1.26
N ALA A 27 -18.77 -0.19 -0.39
CA ALA A 27 -19.34 0.80 0.51
C ALA A 27 -19.89 0.06 1.73
N CYS A 28 -20.07 0.78 2.83
CA CYS A 28 -20.63 0.24 4.06
C CYS A 28 -22.04 -0.34 3.80
N PRO A 29 -22.27 -1.65 4.01
CA PRO A 29 -23.58 -2.28 3.81
C PRO A 29 -24.72 -1.70 4.64
N ARG A 30 -24.40 -0.93 5.70
CA ARG A 30 -25.38 -0.37 6.63
C ARG A 30 -25.86 1.03 6.26
N CYS A 31 -24.99 1.84 5.66
CA CYS A 31 -25.29 3.27 5.41
C CYS A 31 -24.76 3.82 4.09
N GLY A 32 -24.04 3.03 3.28
CA GLY A 32 -23.50 3.45 1.99
C GLY A 32 -22.25 4.35 2.03
N ALA A 33 -21.77 4.74 3.22
CA ALA A 33 -20.52 5.51 3.35
C ALA A 33 -19.28 4.66 3.04
N LEU A 34 -18.12 5.29 2.83
CA LEU A 34 -16.88 4.54 2.59
C LEU A 34 -16.41 3.78 3.84
N LEU A 35 -15.55 2.81 3.59
CA LEU A 35 -14.87 2.01 4.60
C LEU A 35 -13.39 2.42 4.63
N ASP A 36 -12.81 2.40 5.82
CA ASP A 36 -11.37 2.51 6.04
C ASP A 36 -10.85 1.20 6.66
N ILE A 37 -9.54 0.97 6.61
CA ILE A 37 -8.92 -0.17 7.30
C ILE A 37 -8.44 0.29 8.67
N ALA A 38 -9.01 -0.33 9.70
CA ALA A 38 -8.63 -0.12 11.08
C ALA A 38 -7.88 -1.35 11.63
N TYR A 39 -7.07 -1.10 12.65
CA TYR A 39 -6.24 -2.11 13.29
C TYR A 39 -6.47 -2.09 14.80
N ASP A 40 -6.63 -3.27 15.39
CA ASP A 40 -6.54 -3.48 16.83
C ASP A 40 -5.06 -3.57 17.21
N TRP A 41 -4.48 -2.42 17.55
CA TRP A 41 -3.06 -2.29 17.86
C TRP A 41 -2.64 -3.07 19.12
N ASP A 42 -3.57 -3.43 20.01
CA ASP A 42 -3.26 -4.26 21.18
C ASP A 42 -2.94 -5.71 20.78
N ARG A 43 -3.34 -6.12 19.56
CA ARG A 43 -3.10 -7.45 19.01
C ARG A 43 -1.95 -7.51 18.00
N ILE A 44 -1.36 -6.36 17.65
CA ILE A 44 -0.29 -6.28 16.65
C ILE A 44 1.01 -5.93 17.34
N ALA A 45 1.99 -6.83 17.21
CA ALA A 45 3.35 -6.56 17.67
C ALA A 45 4.04 -5.56 16.74
N VAL A 46 3.88 -4.27 17.03
CA VAL A 46 4.54 -3.18 16.30
C VAL A 46 5.92 -2.88 16.93
N PRO A 47 7.00 -2.74 16.13
CA PRO A 47 8.29 -2.32 16.65
C PRO A 47 8.23 -0.97 17.36
N ALA A 48 8.91 -0.86 18.51
CA ALA A 48 8.82 0.30 19.38
C ALA A 48 9.52 1.56 18.82
N ARG A 49 10.43 1.41 17.86
CA ARG A 49 11.22 2.51 17.29
C ARG A 49 11.29 2.42 15.78
N LEU A 50 11.29 3.57 15.10
CA LEU A 50 11.48 3.62 13.65
C LEU A 50 12.78 2.96 13.17
N GLY A 51 13.85 3.03 14.00
CA GLY A 51 15.12 2.37 13.72
C GLY A 51 15.04 0.85 13.66
N ASP A 52 14.02 0.23 14.24
CA ASP A 52 13.82 -1.22 14.17
C ASP A 52 13.49 -1.68 12.74
N PHE A 53 12.73 -0.87 11.99
CA PHE A 53 12.49 -1.12 10.57
C PHE A 53 13.75 -0.99 9.73
N ALA A 54 14.69 -0.11 10.13
CA ALA A 54 15.95 0.08 9.42
C ALA A 54 16.84 -1.17 9.43
N ARG A 55 16.66 -2.10 10.39
CA ARG A 55 17.40 -3.38 10.40
C ARG A 55 17.17 -4.20 9.13
N ARG A 56 16.04 -4.02 8.45
CA ARG A 56 15.71 -4.71 7.20
C ARG A 56 16.60 -4.30 6.03
N TRP A 57 17.36 -3.21 6.15
CA TRP A 57 18.41 -2.90 5.17
C TRP A 57 19.49 -3.97 5.08
N ALA A 58 19.73 -4.71 6.18
CA ALA A 58 20.71 -5.78 6.20
C ALA A 58 20.26 -7.05 5.45
N THR A 59 18.95 -7.19 5.19
CA THR A 59 18.34 -8.40 4.60
C THR A 59 17.60 -8.09 3.29
N ARG A 60 18.07 -7.10 2.54
CA ARG A 60 17.46 -6.64 1.27
C ARG A 60 17.48 -7.67 0.13
N ASN A 61 18.11 -8.82 0.32
CA ASN A 61 17.94 -9.97 -0.57
C ASN A 61 16.55 -10.63 -0.41
N ASN A 62 15.85 -10.41 0.71
CA ASN A 62 14.44 -10.75 0.85
C ASN A 62 13.58 -9.68 0.13
N PRO A 63 12.69 -10.08 -0.80
CA PRO A 63 11.84 -9.14 -1.53
C PRO A 63 10.96 -8.24 -0.65
N LEU A 64 10.44 -8.75 0.47
CA LEU A 64 9.60 -7.97 1.39
C LEU A 64 10.40 -6.95 2.20
N ASP A 65 11.67 -7.26 2.51
CA ASP A 65 12.57 -6.31 3.17
C ASP A 65 13.12 -5.28 2.19
N PHE A 66 13.20 -5.64 0.90
CA PHE A 66 13.51 -4.71 -0.18
C PHE A 66 12.34 -3.74 -0.43
N SER A 67 11.09 -4.20 -0.49
CA SER A 67 9.95 -3.29 -0.69
C SER A 67 9.94 -2.13 0.32
N GLY A 68 9.85 -0.90 -0.19
CA GLY A 68 9.66 0.30 0.60
C GLY A 68 8.32 0.37 1.32
N VAL A 69 7.36 -0.48 0.95
CA VAL A 69 6.07 -0.66 1.64
C VAL A 69 6.17 -1.82 2.64
N TRP A 70 6.51 -3.04 2.19
CA TRP A 70 6.50 -4.22 3.05
C TRP A 70 7.63 -4.27 4.06
N ARG A 71 8.66 -3.44 3.93
CA ARG A 71 9.61 -3.21 5.03
C ARG A 71 8.94 -2.59 6.26
N PHE A 72 7.70 -2.13 6.18
CA PHE A 72 6.87 -1.69 7.30
C PHE A 72 5.67 -2.61 7.58
N ARG A 73 5.70 -3.87 7.15
CA ARG A 73 4.55 -4.79 7.17
C ARG A 73 3.86 -4.99 8.53
N GLU A 74 4.53 -4.76 9.65
CA GLU A 74 3.91 -4.77 10.98
C GLU A 74 2.86 -3.67 11.14
N LEU A 75 3.02 -2.54 10.44
CA LEU A 75 2.03 -1.44 10.39
C LEU A 75 0.89 -1.72 9.40
N LEU A 76 1.04 -2.75 8.56
CA LEU A 76 0.11 -3.15 7.50
C LEU A 76 -0.25 -4.64 7.66
N SER A 77 -0.46 -5.06 8.91
CA SER A 77 -0.64 -6.47 9.28
C SER A 77 -2.07 -6.94 9.02
N PHE A 78 -2.51 -6.89 7.76
CA PHE A 78 -3.83 -7.36 7.33
C PHE A 78 -3.81 -8.74 6.64
N CYS A 79 -2.63 -9.21 6.22
CA CYS A 79 -2.45 -10.51 5.58
C CYS A 79 -1.11 -11.14 5.96
N ASP A 80 -1.02 -12.47 5.84
CA ASP A 80 0.21 -13.23 6.06
C ASP A 80 1.28 -12.90 5.00
N ASP A 81 2.57 -13.05 5.31
CA ASP A 81 3.67 -12.77 4.37
C ASP A 81 3.57 -13.57 3.07
N ALA A 82 2.98 -14.76 3.10
CA ALA A 82 2.76 -15.60 1.92
C ALA A 82 1.84 -14.98 0.86
N HIS A 83 1.00 -14.03 1.23
CA HIS A 83 0.10 -13.32 0.31
C HIS A 83 0.69 -12.00 -0.20
N LYS A 84 1.83 -11.54 0.35
CA LYS A 84 2.38 -10.24 0.02
C LYS A 84 3.02 -10.25 -1.37
N VAL A 85 2.42 -9.50 -2.28
CA VAL A 85 2.90 -9.25 -3.64
C VAL A 85 3.80 -8.03 -3.62
N THR A 86 4.93 -8.04 -4.32
CA THR A 86 5.81 -6.87 -4.45
C THR A 86 6.62 -6.89 -5.74
N ARG A 87 6.99 -5.70 -6.22
CA ARG A 87 7.98 -5.49 -7.30
C ARG A 87 9.13 -4.59 -6.86
N GLY A 88 9.30 -4.39 -5.55
CA GLY A 88 10.36 -3.55 -4.98
C GLY A 88 10.03 -2.05 -5.01
N GLU A 89 8.75 -1.71 -5.09
CA GLU A 89 8.21 -0.36 -4.97
C GLU A 89 8.60 0.35 -3.67
N GLY A 90 8.45 1.67 -3.62
CA GLY A 90 8.65 2.50 -2.42
C GLY A 90 10.11 2.80 -2.06
N GLN A 91 11.08 2.41 -2.88
CA GLN A 91 12.50 2.77 -2.71
C GLN A 91 12.89 4.06 -3.46
N THR A 92 12.03 5.06 -3.37
CA THR A 92 12.10 6.26 -4.20
C THR A 92 13.07 7.30 -3.62
N LEU A 93 13.67 8.10 -4.50
CA LEU A 93 14.70 9.07 -4.14
C LEU A 93 14.09 10.26 -3.39
N LEU A 94 14.67 10.62 -2.25
CA LEU A 94 14.40 11.88 -1.54
C LEU A 94 15.53 12.87 -1.82
N GLN A 95 15.31 13.79 -2.75
CA GLN A 95 16.35 14.67 -3.27
C GLN A 95 16.22 16.08 -2.69
N PRO A 96 17.26 16.65 -2.06
CA PRO A 96 17.28 18.06 -1.69
C PRO A 96 17.35 18.96 -2.95
N THR A 97 16.63 20.08 -2.93
CA THR A 97 16.56 20.98 -4.11
C THR A 97 16.52 22.46 -3.72
N ASP A 98 17.70 23.05 -3.61
CA ASP A 98 17.83 24.45 -3.25
C ASP A 98 17.31 25.41 -4.32
N GLY A 99 17.41 25.05 -5.61
CA GLY A 99 16.91 25.91 -6.69
C GLY A 99 15.39 26.09 -6.64
N VAL A 100 14.65 25.02 -6.33
CA VAL A 100 13.20 25.11 -6.10
C VAL A 100 12.92 25.84 -4.80
N ALA A 101 13.71 25.61 -3.74
CA ALA A 101 13.56 26.32 -2.48
C ALA A 101 13.64 27.84 -2.68
N ASP A 102 14.64 28.32 -3.42
CA ASP A 102 14.81 29.74 -3.72
C ASP A 102 13.62 30.28 -4.54
N TYR A 103 13.16 29.53 -5.54
CA TYR A 103 12.03 29.93 -6.39
C TYR A 103 10.71 30.11 -5.60
N VAL A 104 10.44 29.23 -4.63
CA VAL A 104 9.20 29.27 -3.83
C VAL A 104 9.34 30.07 -2.52
N GLY A 105 10.50 30.68 -2.26
CA GLY A 105 10.77 31.41 -1.01
C GLY A 105 10.91 30.49 0.23
N ALA A 106 11.24 29.21 0.04
CA ALA A 106 11.53 28.29 1.12
C ALA A 106 13.01 28.36 1.55
N ARG A 107 13.29 27.91 2.77
CA ARG A 107 14.67 27.85 3.28
C ARG A 107 15.47 26.76 2.56
N ARG A 108 16.63 27.13 2.04
CA ARG A 108 17.62 26.18 1.47
C ARG A 108 17.94 25.05 2.45
N GLY A 109 18.16 23.85 1.91
CA GLY A 109 18.36 22.62 2.68
C GLY A 109 17.14 22.14 3.48
N ARG A 110 15.96 22.76 3.29
CA ARG A 110 14.71 22.36 3.94
C ARG A 110 13.61 21.93 2.96
N LEU A 111 13.85 22.04 1.66
CA LEU A 111 12.93 21.55 0.62
C LEU A 111 13.51 20.31 -0.04
N TYR A 112 12.70 19.25 -0.06
CA TYR A 112 13.03 17.96 -0.65
C TYR A 112 11.92 17.55 -1.61
N LEU A 113 12.30 16.82 -2.65
CA LEU A 113 11.38 16.21 -3.60
C LEU A 113 11.48 14.69 -3.46
N GLN A 114 10.33 14.04 -3.25
CA GLN A 114 10.20 12.59 -3.24
C GLN A 114 9.82 12.13 -4.66
N TYR A 115 10.73 11.43 -5.33
CA TYR A 115 10.58 11.03 -6.73
C TYR A 115 9.78 9.73 -6.86
N GLU A 116 8.47 9.80 -6.61
CA GLU A 116 7.57 8.64 -6.68
C GLU A 116 7.40 8.06 -8.10
N GLY A 117 7.79 8.81 -9.13
CA GLY A 117 7.85 8.33 -10.51
C GLY A 117 8.96 7.31 -10.78
N CYS A 118 9.88 7.11 -9.85
CA CYS A 118 10.94 6.09 -9.96
C CYS A 118 10.51 4.70 -9.46
N ASN A 119 9.23 4.52 -9.14
CA ASN A 119 8.65 3.21 -8.88
C ASN A 119 8.60 2.34 -10.16
N PRO A 120 8.48 1.00 -10.04
CA PRO A 120 8.53 0.07 -11.18
C PRO A 120 7.60 0.39 -12.38
N SER A 121 6.37 0.86 -12.14
CA SER A 121 5.44 1.26 -13.21
C SER A 121 5.63 2.69 -13.70
N GLY A 122 6.55 3.44 -13.10
CA GLY A 122 6.71 4.87 -13.31
C GLY A 122 5.78 5.74 -12.46
N SER A 123 5.13 5.18 -11.41
CA SER A 123 4.13 5.92 -10.63
C SER A 123 4.05 5.52 -9.15
N PHE A 124 3.64 6.48 -8.31
CA PHE A 124 3.33 6.27 -6.89
C PHE A 124 2.22 5.24 -6.65
N LYS A 125 1.40 4.93 -7.68
CA LYS A 125 0.32 3.95 -7.57
C LYS A 125 0.80 2.56 -7.16
N ASP A 126 2.07 2.24 -7.43
CA ASP A 126 2.67 0.97 -7.04
C ASP A 126 2.63 0.73 -5.53
N ASN A 127 2.79 1.79 -4.72
CA ASN A 127 2.74 1.68 -3.26
C ASN A 127 1.36 1.25 -2.74
N GLY A 128 0.29 1.58 -3.47
CA GLY A 128 -1.06 1.12 -3.15
C GLY A 128 -1.37 -0.23 -3.77
N MET A 129 -0.93 -0.45 -5.02
CA MET A 129 -1.19 -1.70 -5.74
C MET A 129 -0.53 -2.90 -5.08
N THR A 130 0.67 -2.74 -4.49
CA THR A 130 1.31 -3.80 -3.71
C THR A 130 0.39 -4.33 -2.60
N ALA A 131 -0.25 -3.45 -1.84
CA ALA A 131 -1.19 -3.82 -0.79
C ALA A 131 -2.51 -4.37 -1.37
N ALA A 132 -3.06 -3.71 -2.40
CA ALA A 132 -4.31 -4.13 -3.02
C ALA A 132 -4.21 -5.54 -3.64
N PHE A 133 -3.10 -5.86 -4.30
CA PHE A 133 -2.87 -7.18 -4.88
C PHE A 133 -2.53 -8.24 -3.84
N SER A 134 -1.93 -7.85 -2.71
CA SER A 134 -1.76 -8.75 -1.58
C SER A 134 -3.08 -9.12 -0.93
N HIS A 135 -4.00 -8.15 -0.82
CA HIS A 135 -5.37 -8.41 -0.40
C HIS A 135 -6.11 -9.29 -1.42
N ALA A 136 -6.01 -8.99 -2.72
CA ALA A 136 -6.59 -9.80 -3.78
C ALA A 136 -6.10 -11.25 -3.74
N ALA A 137 -4.79 -11.47 -3.49
CA ALA A 137 -4.21 -12.80 -3.33
C ALA A 137 -4.73 -13.51 -2.07
N MET A 138 -4.88 -12.78 -0.96
CA MET A 138 -5.45 -13.31 0.29
C MET A 138 -6.90 -13.77 0.12
N VAL A 139 -7.72 -13.05 -0.63
CA VAL A 139 -9.14 -13.41 -0.88
C VAL A 139 -9.33 -14.36 -2.07
N GLY A 140 -8.24 -14.81 -2.71
CA GLY A 140 -8.29 -15.75 -3.83
C GLY A 140 -8.88 -15.16 -5.11
N ALA A 141 -8.71 -13.85 -5.35
CA ALA A 141 -9.19 -13.22 -6.58
C ALA A 141 -8.45 -13.76 -7.81
N ALA A 142 -9.21 -14.15 -8.83
CA ALA A 142 -8.65 -14.58 -10.13
C ALA A 142 -8.50 -13.42 -11.13
N ARG A 143 -9.26 -12.34 -10.92
CA ARG A 143 -9.38 -11.22 -11.86
C ARG A 143 -9.35 -9.90 -11.11
N VAL A 144 -8.81 -8.89 -11.79
CA VAL A 144 -8.74 -7.51 -11.32
C VAL A 144 -9.15 -6.59 -12.45
N ALA A 145 -9.84 -5.50 -12.11
CA ALA A 145 -10.33 -4.56 -13.11
C ALA A 145 -10.17 -3.11 -12.69
N CYS A 146 -10.01 -2.22 -13.67
CA CYS A 146 -10.15 -0.78 -13.47
C CYS A 146 -10.79 -0.09 -14.67
N ALA A 147 -11.45 1.04 -14.42
CA ALA A 147 -11.87 2.00 -15.43
C ALA A 147 -10.94 3.21 -15.36
N SER A 148 -9.78 3.12 -16.03
CA SER A 148 -8.74 4.15 -16.00
C SER A 148 -7.82 4.03 -17.21
N THR A 149 -7.45 5.16 -17.79
CA THR A 149 -6.54 5.24 -18.94
C THR A 149 -5.09 5.61 -18.57
N GLY A 150 -4.81 5.91 -17.30
CA GLY A 150 -3.49 6.41 -16.85
C GLY A 150 -2.75 5.48 -15.89
N ASN A 151 -1.91 6.07 -15.03
CA ASN A 151 -1.02 5.36 -14.10
C ASN A 151 -1.65 4.19 -13.32
N THR A 152 -2.93 4.28 -12.97
CA THR A 152 -3.64 3.20 -12.27
C THR A 152 -3.71 1.92 -13.10
N SER A 153 -3.98 1.99 -14.41
CA SER A 153 -4.07 0.79 -15.26
C SER A 153 -2.70 0.19 -15.54
N ALA A 154 -1.67 1.02 -15.72
CA ALA A 154 -0.28 0.56 -15.87
C ALA A 154 0.20 -0.19 -14.62
N SER A 155 0.01 0.40 -13.43
CA SER A 155 0.35 -0.24 -12.16
C SER A 155 -0.48 -1.51 -11.92
N LEU A 156 -1.80 -1.48 -12.18
CA LEU A 156 -2.67 -2.65 -12.06
C LEU A 156 -2.19 -3.80 -12.96
N ALA A 157 -1.87 -3.54 -14.23
CA ALA A 157 -1.38 -4.56 -15.14
C ALA A 157 -0.05 -5.18 -14.67
N LEU A 158 0.88 -4.36 -14.17
CA LEU A 158 2.16 -4.82 -13.63
C LEU A 158 1.97 -5.78 -12.44
N TYR A 159 1.11 -5.41 -11.49
CA TYR A 159 0.87 -6.23 -10.29
C TYR A 159 -0.01 -7.45 -10.58
N ALA A 160 -0.92 -7.37 -11.54
CA ALA A 160 -1.69 -8.53 -12.01
C ALA A 160 -0.78 -9.61 -12.60
N ALA A 161 0.17 -9.20 -13.45
CA ALA A 161 1.18 -10.10 -13.98
C ALA A 161 2.09 -10.66 -12.86
N ALA A 162 2.35 -9.90 -11.80
CA ALA A 162 3.12 -10.37 -10.64
C ALA A 162 2.37 -11.39 -9.78
N ALA A 163 1.06 -11.24 -9.65
CA ALA A 163 0.21 -12.08 -8.81
C ALA A 163 -0.44 -13.25 -9.58
N GLY A 164 -0.23 -13.36 -10.89
CA GLY A 164 -0.86 -14.40 -11.72
C GLY A 164 -2.36 -14.19 -11.91
N MET A 165 -2.82 -12.93 -11.92
CA MET A 165 -4.24 -12.56 -12.06
C MET A 165 -4.51 -12.00 -13.45
N GLU A 166 -5.74 -12.20 -13.94
CA GLU A 166 -6.20 -11.60 -15.21
C GLU A 166 -6.55 -10.12 -15.00
N ALA A 167 -5.92 -9.23 -15.76
CA ALA A 167 -6.17 -7.79 -15.73
C ALA A 167 -7.16 -7.36 -16.81
N ILE A 168 -8.21 -6.63 -16.40
CA ILE A 168 -9.23 -6.08 -17.31
C ILE A 168 -9.24 -4.55 -17.17
N VAL A 169 -9.02 -3.84 -18.26
CA VAL A 169 -9.03 -2.37 -18.28
C VAL A 169 -10.16 -1.90 -19.17
N PHE A 170 -11.12 -1.18 -18.58
CA PHE A 170 -12.20 -0.52 -19.32
C PHE A 170 -11.75 0.90 -19.69
N VAL A 171 -11.77 1.20 -20.99
CA VAL A 171 -11.35 2.48 -21.60
C VAL A 171 -12.52 3.15 -22.28
#